data_AF-A0A7R9LEV7-F1
#
_entry.id   AF-A0A7R9LEV7-F1
#
_cell.length_a   1.000
_cell.length_b   1.000
_cell.length_c   1.000
_cell.angle_alpha   90.00
_cell.angle_beta   90.00
_cell.angle_gamma   90.00
#
_symmetry.space_group_name_H-M   'P 1'
#
loop_
_entity.id
_entity.type
_entity.pdbx_description
1 polymer ?
#
loop_
_entity_poly.entity_id
_entity_poly.type
_entity_poly.pdbx_seq_one_letter_code
_entity_poly.pdbx_strand_id
1 'polypeptide(L)'
;MNNRFDHFEQIGSKVLCEKNDISDKTSVPQWLDKDKIRRAQSLAKNHFFGVFFAHLSGLILLVHIKSILIPLISTGNSRSVAHLFGRYLRTLVRVKSWYEGDIWDPNHQSHQSVVQVRKMHTKVSKDLNKGKEEMAEEMSLSQFDMTVTQFGA
;
A
#
# COMPACT_ATOMS: atom_id res chain seq x y z
N MET A 1 -13.51 13.61 24.14
CA MET A 1 -13.08 12.26 23.70
C MET A 1 -11.65 12.38 23.20
N ASN A 2 -10.74 11.56 23.72
CA ASN A 2 -9.30 11.78 23.57
C ASN A 2 -8.83 11.39 22.16
N ASN A 3 -8.20 12.33 21.47
CA ASN A 3 -8.21 12.46 20.02
C ASN A 3 -7.08 11.68 19.31
N ARG A 4 -6.94 10.37 19.62
CA ARG A 4 -5.84 9.56 19.08
C ARG A 4 -5.87 9.43 17.56
N PHE A 5 -7.06 9.39 16.96
CA PHE A 5 -7.21 9.32 15.51
C PHE A 5 -6.80 10.63 14.84
N ASP A 6 -7.31 11.76 15.33
CA ASP A 6 -6.91 13.08 14.80
C ASP A 6 -5.42 13.33 15.02
N HIS A 7 -4.83 12.83 16.11
CA HIS A 7 -3.39 12.89 16.32
C HIS A 7 -2.61 12.04 15.31
N PHE A 8 -3.10 10.83 15.00
CA PHE A 8 -2.51 9.95 13.99
C PHE A 8 -2.60 10.57 12.59
N GLU A 9 -3.76 11.13 12.22
CA GLU A 9 -3.95 11.82 10.95
C GLU A 9 -3.06 13.06 10.85
N GLN A 10 -3.06 13.91 11.88
CA GLN A 10 -2.29 15.17 11.89
C GLN A 10 -0.78 14.94 11.76
N ILE A 11 -0.24 13.89 12.38
CA ILE A 11 1.18 13.54 12.25
C ILE A 11 1.41 12.80 10.94
N GLY A 12 0.62 11.76 10.68
CA GLY A 12 0.81 10.84 9.57
C GLY A 12 0.65 11.50 8.20
N SER A 13 -0.20 12.53 8.08
CA SER A 13 -0.42 13.28 6.84
C SER A 13 0.77 14.15 6.43
N LYS A 14 1.65 14.48 7.38
CA LYS A 14 2.83 15.34 7.15
C LYS A 14 4.14 14.58 6.96
N VAL A 15 4.05 13.25 6.93
CA VAL A 15 5.19 12.33 6.85
C VAL A 15 5.12 11.59 5.52
N LEU A 16 6.20 11.65 4.74
CA LEU A 16 6.31 10.94 3.46
C LEU A 16 6.16 9.43 3.64
N CYS A 17 5.54 8.73 2.68
CA CYS A 17 5.38 7.27 2.76
C CYS A 17 6.69 6.49 2.83
N GLU A 18 7.83 7.08 2.44
CA GLU A 18 9.16 6.50 2.59
C GLU A 18 9.92 6.95 3.85
N LYS A 19 9.38 7.86 4.67
CA LYS A 19 10.11 8.35 5.86
C LYS A 19 10.21 7.26 6.93
N ASN A 20 11.38 7.19 7.55
CA ASN A 20 11.78 6.09 8.42
C ASN A 20 11.68 4.73 7.72
N ASP A 21 11.81 4.72 6.38
CA ASP A 21 12.20 3.53 5.66
C ASP A 21 13.53 3.07 6.26
N ILE A 22 13.45 2.13 7.20
CA ILE A 22 14.57 1.36 7.68
C ILE A 22 14.98 0.51 6.47
N SER A 23 15.74 1.15 5.57
CA SER A 23 16.26 0.61 4.32
C SER A 23 17.23 -0.55 4.53
N ASP A 24 17.41 -0.98 5.78
CA ASP A 24 18.38 -1.98 6.20
C ASP A 24 17.77 -3.17 6.97
N LYS A 25 16.45 -3.29 7.02
CA LYS A 25 15.80 -4.47 7.62
C LYS A 25 14.62 -4.97 6.78
N THR A 26 14.95 -5.61 5.65
CA THR A 26 14.14 -6.71 5.08
C THR A 26 14.05 -7.91 6.03
N SER A 27 14.72 -7.85 7.19
CA SER A 27 14.58 -8.83 8.25
C SER A 27 13.13 -8.93 8.71
N VAL A 28 12.65 -10.16 8.79
CA VAL A 28 11.40 -10.52 9.44
C VAL A 28 11.28 -9.80 10.79
N PRO A 29 10.17 -9.06 11.04
CA PRO A 29 9.95 -8.42 12.34
C PRO A 29 9.98 -9.44 13.47
N GLN A 30 10.59 -9.11 14.62
CA GLN A 30 10.72 -10.05 15.74
C GLN A 30 9.37 -10.50 16.32
N TRP A 31 8.34 -9.67 16.18
CA TRP A 31 6.98 -9.98 16.62
C TRP A 31 6.21 -10.86 15.61
N LEU A 32 6.77 -11.13 14.42
CA LEU A 32 6.08 -11.88 13.38
C LEU A 32 6.03 -13.36 13.73
N ASP A 33 4.81 -13.86 13.88
CA ASP A 33 4.52 -15.28 14.05
C ASP A 33 4.32 -15.94 12.66
N LYS A 34 5.30 -16.74 12.24
CA LYS A 34 5.28 -17.40 10.93
C LYS A 34 4.12 -18.40 10.79
N ASP A 35 3.65 -18.99 11.88
CA ASP A 35 2.54 -19.95 11.83
C ASP A 35 1.20 -19.25 11.63
N LYS A 36 1.01 -18.07 12.23
CA LYS A 36 -0.15 -17.23 11.93
C LYS A 36 -0.17 -16.78 10.47
N ILE A 37 0.99 -16.45 9.90
CA ILE A 37 1.11 -16.11 8.48
C ILE A 37 0.70 -17.30 7.60
N ARG A 38 1.28 -18.49 7.82
CA ARG A 38 0.93 -19.70 7.06
C ARG A 38 -0.57 -20.03 7.15
N ARG A 39 -1.17 -19.86 8.33
CA ARG A 39 -2.62 -20.03 8.52
C ARG A 39 -3.43 -19.03 7.69
N ALA A 40 -3.03 -17.76 7.70
CA ALA A 40 -3.70 -16.72 6.91
C ALA A 40 -3.57 -16.98 5.40
N GLN A 41 -2.40 -17.44 4.93
CA GLN A 41 -2.18 -17.82 3.53
C GLN A 41 -3.08 -19.00 3.10
N SER A 42 -3.21 -20.02 3.96
CA SER A 42 -4.13 -21.15 3.72
C SER A 42 -5.59 -20.68 3.63
N LEU A 43 -6.03 -19.80 4.54
CA LEU A 43 -7.36 -19.20 4.51
C LEU A 43 -7.58 -18.41 3.21
N ALA A 44 -6.64 -17.55 2.84
CA ALA A 44 -6.71 -16.75 1.62
C ALA A 44 -6.76 -17.62 0.36
N LYS A 45 -6.03 -18.74 0.33
CA LYS A 45 -6.10 -19.71 -0.78
C LYS A 45 -7.46 -20.38 -0.88
N ASN A 46 -8.04 -20.81 0.25
CA ASN A 46 -9.33 -21.49 0.30
C ASN A 46 -10.51 -20.54 0.03
N HIS A 47 -10.35 -19.25 0.33
CA HIS A 47 -11.39 -18.22 0.18
C HIS A 47 -10.97 -17.08 -0.74
N PHE A 48 -10.18 -17.40 -1.78
CA PHE A 48 -9.55 -16.41 -2.64
C PHE A 48 -10.54 -15.38 -3.21
N PHE A 49 -11.69 -15.85 -3.72
CA PHE A 49 -12.70 -14.94 -4.28
C PHE A 49 -13.29 -13.99 -3.24
N GLY A 50 -13.49 -14.44 -2.00
CA GLY A 50 -13.99 -13.59 -0.92
C GLY A 50 -12.97 -12.54 -0.51
N VAL A 51 -11.71 -12.93 -0.34
CA VAL A 51 -10.60 -12.00 -0.05
C VAL A 51 -10.43 -11.00 -1.19
N PHE A 52 -10.44 -11.48 -2.44
CA PHE A 52 -10.34 -10.61 -3.61
C PHE A 52 -11.50 -9.62 -3.72
N PHE A 53 -12.73 -10.06 -3.48
CA PHE A 53 -13.90 -9.19 -3.51
C PHE A 53 -13.86 -8.12 -2.42
N ALA A 54 -13.35 -8.46 -1.22
CA ALA A 54 -13.12 -7.50 -0.15
C ALA A 54 -12.09 -6.43 -0.57
N HIS A 55 -10.92 -6.84 -1.09
CA HIS A 55 -9.90 -5.94 -1.66
C HIS A 55 -10.47 -5.00 -2.72
N LEU A 56 -11.27 -5.54 -3.65
CA LEU A 56 -11.88 -4.75 -4.72
C LEU A 56 -12.89 -3.72 -4.18
N SER A 57 -13.76 -4.14 -3.26
CA SER A 57 -14.75 -3.25 -2.62
C SER A 57 -14.05 -2.12 -1.86
N GLY A 58 -12.99 -2.47 -1.14
CA GLY A 58 -12.07 -1.56 -0.49
C GLY A 58 -11.48 -0.49 -1.41
N LEU A 59 -10.88 -0.93 -2.51
CA LEU A 59 -10.31 -0.03 -3.52
C LEU A 59 -11.37 0.91 -4.14
N ILE A 60 -12.59 0.43 -4.36
CA ILE A 60 -13.70 1.27 -4.85
C ILE A 60 -14.03 2.38 -3.84
N LEU A 61 -14.03 2.08 -2.54
CA LEU A 61 -14.24 3.11 -1.51
C LEU A 61 -13.07 4.10 -1.48
N LEU A 62 -11.83 3.60 -1.53
CA LEU A 62 -10.61 4.42 -1.46
C LEU A 62 -10.49 5.44 -2.60
N VAL A 63 -10.93 5.12 -3.82
CA VAL A 63 -10.86 6.08 -4.94
C VAL A 63 -11.77 7.30 -4.78
N HIS A 64 -12.70 7.28 -3.82
CA HIS A 64 -13.52 8.45 -3.48
C HIS A 64 -12.80 9.42 -2.52
N ILE A 65 -11.67 9.00 -1.92
CA ILE A 65 -10.84 9.85 -1.08
C ILE A 65 -9.86 10.62 -1.97
N LYS A 66 -9.92 11.96 -1.93
CA LYS A 66 -9.13 12.83 -2.81
C LYS A 66 -7.62 12.58 -2.69
N SER A 67 -7.09 12.40 -1.48
CA SER A 67 -5.66 12.15 -1.24
C SER A 67 -5.17 10.85 -1.85
N ILE A 68 -6.05 9.85 -2.02
CA ILE A 68 -5.77 8.57 -2.70
C ILE A 68 -5.98 8.67 -4.21
N LEU A 69 -7.00 9.41 -4.65
CA LEU A 69 -7.32 9.57 -6.07
C LEU A 69 -6.23 10.34 -6.84
N ILE A 70 -5.70 11.43 -6.27
CA ILE A 70 -4.70 12.29 -6.93
C ILE A 70 -3.46 11.50 -7.38
N PRO A 71 -2.83 10.67 -6.54
CA PRO A 71 -1.73 9.79 -6.96
C PRO A 71 -2.10 8.82 -8.07
N LEU A 72 -3.30 8.25 -8.07
CA LEU A 72 -3.71 7.29 -9.10
C LEU A 72 -3.85 7.94 -10.48
N ILE A 73 -4.38 9.16 -10.55
CA ILE A 73 -4.55 9.89 -11.81
C ILE A 73 -3.24 10.50 -12.32
N SER A 74 -2.33 10.92 -11.42
CA SER A 74 -1.06 11.55 -11.79
C SER A 74 -0.10 10.61 -12.54
N THR A 75 -0.21 9.28 -12.33
CA THR A 75 0.66 8.30 -13.00
C THR A 75 0.38 8.11 -14.50
N GLY A 76 -0.73 8.65 -15.02
CA GLY A 76 -1.19 8.38 -16.40
C GLY A 76 -1.76 6.98 -16.64
N ASN A 77 -1.71 6.07 -15.66
CA ASN A 77 -2.30 4.73 -15.73
C ASN A 77 -3.82 4.70 -15.53
N SER A 78 -4.46 5.88 -15.52
CA SER A 78 -5.90 6.07 -15.34
C SER A 78 -6.60 6.71 -16.54
N ARG A 79 -5.88 6.91 -17.66
CA ARG A 79 -6.36 7.73 -18.81
C ARG A 79 -7.44 7.09 -19.68
N SER A 80 -7.69 5.79 -19.57
CA SER A 80 -8.78 5.11 -20.27
C SER A 80 -9.20 3.84 -19.55
N VAL A 81 -10.36 3.27 -19.92
CA VAL A 81 -10.88 2.01 -19.36
C VAL A 81 -9.87 0.87 -19.49
N ALA A 82 -9.17 0.76 -20.63
CA ALA A 82 -8.14 -0.27 -20.83
C ALA A 82 -6.94 -0.10 -19.88
N HIS A 83 -6.50 1.15 -19.62
CA HIS A 83 -5.43 1.43 -18.65
C HIS A 83 -5.86 1.11 -17.22
N LEU A 84 -7.10 1.47 -16.87
CA LEU A 84 -7.72 1.15 -15.58
C LEU A 84 -7.78 -0.36 -15.35
N PHE A 85 -8.29 -1.11 -16.33
CA PHE A 85 -8.35 -2.57 -16.28
C PHE A 85 -6.95 -3.17 -16.08
N GLY A 86 -5.97 -2.75 -16.90
CA GLY A 86 -4.59 -3.24 -16.76
C GLY A 86 -3.97 -2.90 -15.41
N ARG A 87 -4.25 -1.71 -14.84
CA ARG A 87 -3.77 -1.33 -13.52
C ARG A 87 -4.30 -2.27 -12.45
N TYR A 88 -5.61 -2.46 -12.38
CA TYR A 88 -6.22 -3.28 -11.32
C TYR A 88 -5.94 -4.77 -11.50
N LEU A 89 -5.79 -5.27 -12.73
CA LEU A 89 -5.32 -6.63 -12.97
C LEU A 89 -3.89 -6.83 -12.44
N ARG A 90 -2.98 -5.88 -12.67
CA ARG A 90 -1.63 -5.94 -12.09
C ARG A 90 -1.66 -5.86 -10.56
N THR A 91 -2.53 -5.03 -9.97
CA THR A 91 -2.72 -4.97 -8.51
C THR A 91 -3.18 -6.32 -7.97
N LEU A 92 -4.20 -6.94 -8.58
CA LEU A 92 -4.70 -8.27 -8.23
C LEU A 92 -3.57 -9.31 -8.25
N VAL A 93 -2.81 -9.38 -9.33
CA VAL A 93 -1.70 -10.35 -9.47
C VAL A 93 -0.64 -10.14 -8.38
N ARG A 94 -0.30 -8.88 -8.06
CA ARG A 94 0.64 -8.56 -6.99
C ARG A 94 0.12 -8.97 -5.61
N VAL A 95 -1.09 -8.55 -5.25
CA VAL A 95 -1.70 -8.88 -3.96
C VAL A 95 -1.84 -10.39 -3.81
N LYS A 96 -2.29 -11.10 -4.86
CA LYS A 96 -2.35 -12.57 -4.88
C LYS A 96 -0.97 -13.19 -4.60
N SER A 97 0.10 -12.69 -5.24
CA SER A 97 1.45 -13.19 -4.99
C SER A 97 1.89 -13.02 -3.54
N TRP A 98 1.44 -11.98 -2.84
CA TRP A 98 1.77 -11.75 -1.43
C TRP A 98 1.09 -12.75 -0.49
N TYR A 99 -0.12 -13.19 -0.83
CA TYR A 99 -0.82 -14.25 -0.08
C TYR A 99 -0.29 -15.65 -0.38
N GLU A 100 0.33 -15.88 -1.53
CA GLU A 100 0.76 -17.22 -1.94
C GLU A 100 2.25 -17.50 -1.69
N GLY A 101 3.06 -16.48 -1.48
CA GLY A 101 4.51 -16.61 -1.38
C GLY A 101 5.13 -16.01 -0.13
N ASP A 102 6.45 -16.18 0.00
CA ASP A 102 7.19 -15.55 1.08
C ASP A 102 7.58 -14.12 0.69
N ILE A 103 7.03 -13.13 1.40
CA ILE A 103 7.37 -11.71 1.20
C ILE A 103 8.60 -11.28 2.01
N TRP A 104 9.16 -12.18 2.82
CA TRP A 104 10.31 -11.92 3.67
C TRP A 104 11.61 -12.54 3.12
N ASP A 105 11.52 -13.50 2.20
CA ASP A 105 12.65 -14.05 1.48
C ASP A 105 13.04 -13.15 0.30
N PRO A 106 14.22 -12.48 0.32
CA PRO A 106 14.67 -11.61 -0.76
C PRO A 106 14.77 -12.28 -2.13
N ASN A 107 14.95 -13.60 -2.16
CA ASN A 107 15.06 -14.37 -3.40
C ASN A 107 13.69 -14.75 -3.97
N HIS A 108 12.61 -14.60 -3.19
CA HIS A 108 11.26 -14.97 -3.60
C HIS A 108 10.58 -13.86 -4.42
N GLN A 109 9.83 -14.24 -5.45
CA GLN A 109 9.13 -13.30 -6.34
C GLN A 109 8.15 -12.36 -5.60
N SER A 110 7.51 -12.86 -4.53
CA SER A 110 6.56 -12.08 -3.74
C SER A 110 7.26 -10.96 -2.97
N HIS A 111 8.46 -11.19 -2.46
CA HIS A 111 9.28 -10.13 -1.87
C HIS A 111 9.64 -9.06 -2.90
N GLN A 112 10.11 -9.48 -4.07
CA GLN A 112 10.44 -8.56 -5.17
C GLN A 112 9.22 -7.72 -5.59
N SER A 113 8.03 -8.33 -5.61
CA SER A 113 6.75 -7.66 -5.86
C SER A 113 6.45 -6.58 -4.83
N VAL A 114 6.60 -6.85 -3.53
CA VAL A 114 6.41 -5.85 -2.45
C VAL A 114 7.43 -4.71 -2.59
N VAL A 115 8.70 -5.04 -2.82
CA VAL A 115 9.77 -4.03 -3.03
C VAL A 115 9.48 -3.16 -4.25
N GLN A 116 8.98 -3.75 -5.34
CA GLN A 116 8.58 -3.00 -6.53
C GLN A 116 7.42 -2.04 -6.22
N VAL A 117 6.38 -2.47 -5.50
CA VAL A 117 5.27 -1.61 -5.10
C VAL A 117 5.73 -0.46 -4.22
N ARG A 118 6.61 -0.74 -3.25
CA ARG A 118 7.22 0.31 -2.44
C ARG A 118 7.95 1.35 -3.30
N LYS A 119 8.82 0.91 -4.21
CA LYS A 119 9.52 1.82 -5.15
C LYS A 119 8.55 2.65 -6.00
N MET A 120 7.44 2.07 -6.44
CA MET A 120 6.41 2.79 -7.19
C MET A 120 5.75 3.89 -6.34
N HIS A 121 5.35 3.59 -5.11
CA HIS A 121 4.78 4.59 -4.20
C HIS A 121 5.78 5.68 -3.83
N THR A 122 7.02 5.32 -3.48
CA THR A 122 8.08 6.29 -3.19
C THR A 122 8.34 7.22 -4.37
N LYS A 123 8.33 6.69 -5.60
CA LYS A 123 8.52 7.54 -6.80
C LYS A 123 7.38 8.55 -6.94
N VAL A 124 6.12 8.10 -6.88
CA VAL A 124 4.95 8.99 -7.02
C VAL A 124 4.89 10.01 -5.88
N SER A 125 5.22 9.60 -4.66
CA SER A 125 5.35 10.46 -3.48
C SER A 125 6.34 11.59 -3.73
N LYS A 126 7.56 11.27 -4.18
CA LYS A 126 8.59 12.28 -4.49
C LYS A 126 8.18 13.22 -5.62
N ASP A 127 7.56 12.68 -6.67
CA ASP A 127 7.12 13.49 -7.81
C ASP A 127 6.03 14.50 -7.40
N LEU A 128 5.06 14.09 -6.56
CA LEU A 128 3.95 14.95 -6.12
C LEU A 128 4.33 15.95 -5.03
N ASN A 129 5.36 15.65 -4.22
CA ASN A 129 5.79 16.49 -3.11
C ASN A 129 7.05 17.32 -3.43
N LYS A 130 7.45 17.40 -4.70
CA LYS A 130 8.62 18.18 -5.11
C LYS A 130 8.47 19.64 -4.68
N GLY A 131 9.41 20.12 -3.87
CA GLY A 131 9.45 21.50 -3.39
C GLY A 131 8.63 21.77 -2.13
N LYS A 132 7.98 20.75 -1.55
CA LYS A 132 7.30 20.86 -0.25
C LYS A 132 8.26 20.63 0.91
N GLU A 133 8.05 21.34 2.01
CA GLU A 133 8.75 21.07 3.27
C GLU A 133 7.99 20.06 4.13
N GLU A 134 8.63 18.91 4.39
CA GLU A 134 8.05 17.84 5.21
C GLU A 134 7.83 18.30 6.66
N MET A 135 6.82 17.78 7.35
CA MET A 135 6.38 18.20 8.69
C MET A 135 5.75 19.60 8.76
N ALA A 136 6.05 20.49 7.81
CA ALA A 136 5.38 21.79 7.66
C ALA A 136 4.08 21.66 6.84
N GLU A 137 4.09 20.84 5.79
CA GLU A 137 2.99 20.67 4.85
C GLU A 137 2.33 19.28 4.90
N GLU A 138 1.11 19.19 4.38
CA GLU A 138 0.48 17.90 4.07
C GLU A 138 1.11 17.29 2.82
N MET A 139 1.50 16.02 2.96
CA MET A 139 2.20 15.26 1.94
C MET A 139 1.19 14.43 1.14
N SER A 140 1.36 14.39 -0.17
CA SER A 140 0.65 13.45 -1.04
C SER A 140 1.26 12.06 -0.93
N LEU A 141 0.47 11.00 -0.83
CA LEU A 141 0.96 9.65 -0.46
C LEU A 141 1.77 9.71 0.84
N SER A 142 1.15 10.24 1.89
CA SER A 142 1.68 10.26 3.24
C SER A 142 1.64 8.88 3.91
N GLN A 143 2.26 8.73 5.08
CA GLN A 143 2.11 7.52 5.91
C GLN A 143 0.65 7.28 6.32
N PHE A 144 -0.12 8.36 6.52
CA PHE A 144 -1.55 8.28 6.76
C PHE A 144 -2.28 7.66 5.55
N ASP A 145 -2.02 8.15 4.35
CA ASP A 145 -2.63 7.62 3.11
C ASP A 145 -2.29 6.13 2.88
N MET A 146 -1.04 5.73 3.18
CA MET A 146 -0.62 4.33 3.11
C MET A 146 -1.40 3.45 4.10
N THR A 147 -1.63 3.96 5.32
CA THR A 147 -2.37 3.23 6.36
C THR A 147 -3.85 3.12 6.01
N VAL A 148 -4.47 4.20 5.53
CA VAL A 148 -5.85 4.21 5.05
C VAL A 148 -6.02 3.22 3.89
N THR A 149 -5.05 3.18 2.97
CA THR A 149 -5.04 2.23 1.85
C THR A 149 -4.97 0.79 2.34
N GLN A 150 -4.09 0.49 3.30
CA GLN A 150 -3.95 -0.87 3.86
C GLN A 150 -5.17 -1.32 4.67
N PHE A 151 -5.87 -0.40 5.32
CA PHE A 151 -7.10 -0.72 6.04
C PHE A 151 -8.28 -0.97 5.08
N GLY A 152 -8.33 -0.17 4.01
CA GLY A 152 -9.38 -0.27 3.00
C GLY A 152 -9.19 -1.47 2.06
N ALA A 153 -7.95 -1.82 1.69
CA ALA A 153 -7.64 -2.85 0.70
C ALA A 153 -7.13 -4.14 1.35
#